data_AF-A0A7W1YKP1-F1
#
_entry.id   AF-A0A7W1YKP1-F1
#
_cell.length_a   1.000
_cell.length_b   1.000
_cell.length_c   1.000
_cell.angle_alpha   90.00
_cell.angle_beta   90.00
_cell.angle_gamma   90.00
#
_symmetry.space_group_name_H-M   'P 1'
#
loop_
_entity.id
_entity.type
_entity.pdbx_description
1 polymer ?
#
loop_
_entity_poly.entity_id
_entity_poly.type
_entity_poly.pdbx_seq_one_letter_code
_entity_poly.pdbx_strand_id
1 'polypeptide(L)'
;MSRIRNVRGFTLLEVILALAVSALIMAVVGPALIGTVRAQRQARALLEPLAAEQVALAVLRDDLLSVPAPTGSVIQGFTVVSAPVDSFAADTLQFLNNGAPPLHPSLAVRAADLGQATITWSCQASADGHGMAWTRSRQANLLAVDTAPAVPAEVMLDHLALLTVESLVGTAWSPTFDSTQHADCLPLALRITYAYADADGKPGPLHEVIIDLPQVGLDPSKAATS
;
A
#
# COMPACT_ATOMS: atom_id res chain seq x y z
N MET A 1 -62.74 16.84 41.19
CA MET A 1 -61.77 17.17 42.27
C MET A 1 -60.37 17.20 41.69
N SER A 2 -59.89 18.37 41.30
CA SER A 2 -58.53 18.57 40.77
C SER A 2 -57.61 18.96 41.92
N ARG A 3 -56.66 18.09 42.29
CA ARG A 3 -55.62 18.44 43.27
C ARG A 3 -54.62 19.36 42.57
N ILE A 4 -54.64 20.64 42.94
CA ILE A 4 -53.61 21.60 42.57
C ILE A 4 -52.30 21.09 43.19
N ARG A 5 -51.40 20.62 42.31
CA ARG A 5 -50.09 20.09 42.68
C ARG A 5 -49.21 21.31 43.00
N ASN A 6 -48.82 21.48 44.26
CA ASN A 6 -47.89 22.55 44.67
C ASN A 6 -46.56 22.33 43.96
N VAL A 7 -46.32 23.10 42.91
CA VAL A 7 -45.01 23.19 42.26
C VAL A 7 -44.16 24.10 43.15
N ARG A 8 -43.35 23.50 44.03
CA ARG A 8 -42.34 24.24 44.79
C ARG A 8 -41.31 24.79 43.80
N GLY A 9 -41.20 26.11 43.71
CA GLY A 9 -40.14 26.77 42.96
C GLY A 9 -38.78 26.52 43.62
N PHE A 10 -37.74 26.37 42.80
CA PHE A 10 -36.36 26.23 43.28
C PHE A 10 -35.90 27.51 43.97
N THR A 11 -35.16 27.37 45.06
CA THR A 11 -34.56 28.54 45.73
C THR A 11 -33.32 28.99 44.96
N LEU A 12 -33.03 30.31 44.99
CA LEU A 12 -31.84 30.87 44.35
C LEU A 12 -30.54 30.20 44.83
N LEU A 13 -30.49 29.83 46.11
CA LEU A 13 -29.37 29.12 46.72
C LEU A 13 -29.15 27.72 46.13
N GLU A 14 -30.23 27.02 45.83
CA GLU A 14 -30.19 25.68 45.23
C GLU A 14 -29.69 25.72 43.79
N VAL A 15 -30.06 26.75 43.02
CA VAL A 15 -29.55 26.98 41.65
C VAL A 15 -28.06 27.30 41.68
N ILE A 16 -27.60 28.16 42.59
CA ILE A 16 -26.18 28.49 42.73
C ILE A 16 -25.37 27.25 43.13
N LEU A 17 -25.88 26.46 44.07
CA LEU A 17 -25.25 25.21 44.50
C LEU A 17 -25.16 24.21 43.33
N ALA A 18 -26.23 24.02 42.57
CA ALA A 18 -26.26 23.14 41.41
C ALA A 18 -25.25 23.56 40.33
N LEU A 19 -25.12 24.87 40.07
CA LEU A 19 -24.13 25.41 39.13
C LEU A 19 -22.69 25.19 39.63
N ALA A 20 -22.43 25.40 40.92
CA ALA A 20 -21.11 25.18 41.51
C ALA A 20 -20.68 23.72 41.42
N VAL A 21 -21.58 22.78 41.73
CA VAL A 21 -21.32 21.34 41.60
C VAL A 21 -21.12 20.94 40.14
N SER A 22 -21.94 21.46 39.22
CA SER A 22 -21.79 21.19 37.79
C SER A 22 -20.47 21.70 37.22
N ALA A 23 -20.05 22.91 37.63
CA ALA A 23 -18.76 23.48 37.24
C ALA A 23 -17.59 22.65 37.77
N LEU A 24 -17.67 22.16 39.01
CA LEU A 24 -16.66 21.28 39.59
C LEU A 24 -16.57 19.95 38.81
N ILE A 25 -17.71 19.34 38.48
CA ILE A 25 -17.74 18.10 37.68
C ILE A 25 -17.10 18.35 36.30
N MET A 26 -17.47 19.43 35.62
CA MET A 26 -16.86 19.81 34.34
C MET A 26 -15.35 20.04 34.45
N ALA A 27 -14.88 20.69 35.52
CA ALA A 27 -13.46 20.95 35.74
C ALA A 27 -12.65 19.66 35.93
N VAL A 28 -13.25 18.63 36.52
CA VAL A 28 -12.60 17.31 36.71
C VAL A 28 -12.67 16.46 35.45
N VAL A 29 -13.83 16.41 34.78
CA VAL A 29 -14.06 15.51 33.63
C VAL A 29 -13.46 16.06 32.34
N GLY A 30 -13.46 17.38 32.15
CA GLY A 30 -12.99 18.04 30.93
C GLY A 30 -11.56 17.64 30.54
N PRO A 31 -10.57 17.78 31.44
CA PRO A 31 -9.19 17.39 31.16
C PRO A 31 -9.04 15.89 30.83
N ALA A 32 -9.80 15.01 31.49
CA ALA A 32 -9.75 13.57 31.24
C ALA A 32 -10.21 13.25 29.81
N LEU A 33 -11.31 13.84 29.35
CA LEU A 33 -11.82 13.65 27.98
C LEU A 33 -10.84 14.20 26.91
N ILE A 34 -10.24 15.37 27.17
CA ILE A 34 -9.23 15.95 26.27
C ILE A 34 -7.99 15.04 26.22
N GLY A 35 -7.57 14.52 27.38
CA GLY A 35 -6.47 13.57 27.49
C GLY A 35 -6.70 12.31 26.67
N THR A 36 -7.89 11.70 26.77
CA THR A 36 -8.21 10.48 26.01
C THR A 36 -8.24 10.72 24.50
N VAL A 37 -8.81 11.84 24.05
CA VAL A 37 -8.86 12.17 22.61
C VAL A 37 -7.46 12.42 22.07
N ARG A 38 -6.59 13.12 22.84
CA ARG A 38 -5.20 13.34 22.44
C ARG A 38 -4.41 12.04 22.37
N ALA A 39 -4.54 11.17 23.38
CA ALA A 39 -3.90 9.86 23.39
C ALA A 39 -4.35 9.00 22.20
N GLN A 40 -5.65 9.00 21.87
CA GLN A 40 -6.18 8.26 20.72
C GLN A 40 -5.63 8.80 19.40
N ARG A 41 -5.52 10.12 19.23
CA ARG A 41 -4.93 10.73 18.03
C ARG A 41 -3.45 10.38 17.90
N GLN A 42 -2.71 10.45 19.01
CA GLN A 42 -1.29 10.09 19.02
C GLN A 42 -1.08 8.61 18.69
N ALA A 43 -1.88 7.72 19.28
CA ALA A 43 -1.82 6.28 18.97
C ALA A 43 -2.14 6.01 17.50
N ARG A 44 -3.14 6.68 16.92
CA ARG A 44 -3.46 6.55 15.49
C ARG A 44 -2.32 7.05 14.60
N ALA A 45 -1.76 8.22 14.89
CA ALA A 45 -0.65 8.77 14.14
C ALA A 45 0.59 7.85 14.14
N LEU A 46 0.78 7.06 15.20
CA LEU A 46 1.86 6.08 15.28
C LEU A 46 1.56 4.76 14.53
N LEU A 47 0.29 4.37 14.43
CA LEU A 47 -0.11 3.10 13.80
C LEU A 47 -0.43 3.22 12.32
N GLU A 48 -0.86 4.39 11.86
CA GLU A 48 -1.29 4.63 10.48
C GLU A 48 -0.18 4.35 9.45
N PRO A 49 1.09 4.73 9.66
CA PRO A 49 2.17 4.38 8.74
C PRO A 49 2.39 2.86 8.63
N LEU A 50 2.35 2.15 9.76
CA LEU A 50 2.51 0.68 9.80
C LEU A 50 1.34 -0.03 9.10
N ALA A 51 0.13 0.49 9.25
CA ALA A 51 -1.04 -0.06 8.57
C ALA A 51 -0.95 0.14 7.04
N ALA A 52 -0.50 1.32 6.59
CA ALA A 52 -0.28 1.60 5.18
C ALA A 52 0.79 0.68 4.58
N GLU A 53 1.91 0.49 5.29
CA GLU A 53 2.99 -0.45 4.94
C GLU A 53 2.46 -1.88 4.75
N GLN A 54 1.71 -2.39 5.72
CA GLN A 54 1.15 -3.74 5.66
C GLN A 54 0.17 -3.91 4.48
N VAL A 55 -0.67 -2.91 4.22
CA VAL A 55 -1.61 -2.95 3.10
C VAL A 55 -0.87 -2.92 1.77
N ALA A 56 0.10 -2.02 1.58
CA ALA A 56 0.88 -1.92 0.35
C ALA A 56 1.61 -3.24 0.04
N LEU A 57 2.27 -3.84 1.03
CA LEU A 57 2.99 -5.10 0.87
C LEU A 57 2.04 -6.29 0.62
N ALA A 58 0.86 -6.29 1.24
CA ALA A 58 -0.15 -7.32 0.97
C ALA A 58 -0.68 -7.22 -0.46
N VAL A 59 -0.98 -6.01 -0.95
CA VAL A 59 -1.43 -5.78 -2.33
C VAL A 59 -0.35 -6.19 -3.33
N LEU A 60 0.91 -5.82 -3.08
CA LEU A 60 2.03 -6.23 -3.92
C LEU A 60 2.19 -7.75 -3.94
N ARG A 61 2.09 -8.41 -2.79
CA ARG A 61 2.16 -9.87 -2.70
C ARG A 61 1.05 -10.51 -3.53
N ASP A 62 -0.19 -10.03 -3.39
CA ASP A 62 -1.32 -10.55 -4.15
C ASP A 62 -1.14 -10.34 -5.67
N ASP A 63 -0.59 -9.19 -6.08
CA ASP A 63 -0.25 -8.93 -7.47
C ASP A 63 0.83 -9.90 -8.00
N LEU A 64 1.88 -10.13 -7.21
CA LEU A 64 2.98 -11.03 -7.57
C LEU A 64 2.54 -12.50 -7.64
N LEU A 65 1.65 -12.92 -6.75
CA LEU A 65 1.08 -14.28 -6.75
C LEU A 65 0.13 -14.53 -7.92
N SER A 66 -0.39 -13.47 -8.54
CA SER A 66 -1.27 -13.55 -9.70
C SER A 66 -0.57 -13.31 -11.04
N VAL A 67 0.78 -13.27 -11.03
CA VAL A 67 1.59 -13.30 -12.25
C VAL A 67 1.38 -14.65 -12.96
N PRO A 68 1.03 -14.66 -14.26
CA PRO A 68 0.88 -15.89 -15.01
C PRO A 68 2.20 -16.66 -15.09
N ALA A 69 2.08 -17.98 -15.02
CA ALA A 69 3.17 -18.89 -15.36
C ALA A 69 3.67 -18.60 -16.79
N PRO A 70 4.99 -18.57 -17.00
CA PRO A 70 5.51 -18.37 -18.34
C PRO A 70 5.27 -19.61 -19.21
N THR A 71 4.24 -19.56 -20.06
CA THR A 71 3.93 -20.61 -21.03
C THR A 71 4.49 -20.26 -22.39
N GLY A 72 5.82 -20.31 -22.53
CA GLY A 72 6.53 -20.36 -23.83
C GLY A 72 6.49 -19.11 -24.72
N SER A 73 5.81 -18.04 -24.30
CA SER A 73 5.97 -16.69 -24.85
C SER A 73 5.25 -15.73 -23.90
N VAL A 74 6.02 -14.95 -23.14
CA VAL A 74 5.43 -13.90 -22.29
C VAL A 74 5.22 -12.68 -23.19
N ILE A 75 3.97 -12.43 -23.59
CA ILE A 75 3.61 -11.28 -24.46
C ILE A 75 4.00 -9.93 -23.82
N GLN A 76 4.20 -9.90 -22.50
CA GLN A 76 4.73 -8.75 -21.76
C GLN A 76 5.63 -9.22 -20.61
N GLY A 77 6.94 -9.02 -20.75
CA GLY A 77 7.94 -9.54 -19.81
C GLY A 77 7.78 -9.04 -18.38
N PHE A 78 8.26 -9.84 -17.42
CA PHE A 78 8.47 -9.42 -16.04
C PHE A 78 9.79 -8.66 -15.98
N THR A 79 9.76 -7.39 -15.57
CA THR A 79 10.94 -6.53 -15.56
C THR A 79 11.12 -5.82 -14.23
N VAL A 80 12.39 -5.72 -13.82
CA VAL A 80 12.87 -4.88 -12.72
C VAL A 80 13.97 -4.00 -13.29
N VAL A 81 13.76 -2.68 -13.22
CA VAL A 81 14.67 -1.70 -13.81
C VAL A 81 14.88 -0.56 -12.82
N SER A 82 16.13 -0.14 -12.66
CA SER A 82 16.42 1.04 -11.85
C SER A 82 15.96 2.32 -12.54
N ALA A 83 15.14 3.10 -11.84
CA ALA A 83 14.48 4.29 -12.33
C ALA A 83 14.52 5.35 -11.21
N PRO A 84 15.68 5.98 -10.98
CA PRO A 84 15.84 6.93 -9.89
C PRO A 84 14.88 8.11 -10.07
N VAL A 85 14.34 8.58 -8.94
CA VAL A 85 13.46 9.75 -8.90
C VAL A 85 14.22 10.85 -8.19
N ASP A 86 14.44 11.96 -8.89
CA ASP A 86 15.29 13.05 -8.45
C ASP A 86 16.68 12.56 -8.01
N SER A 87 17.02 12.70 -6.73
CA SER A 87 18.28 12.25 -6.13
C SER A 87 18.17 10.94 -5.36
N PHE A 88 17.01 10.28 -5.40
CA PHE A 88 16.72 9.09 -4.61
C PHE A 88 16.81 7.81 -5.46
N ALA A 89 17.33 6.75 -4.84
CA ALA A 89 17.35 5.42 -5.44
C ALA A 89 15.94 4.84 -5.45
N ALA A 90 15.43 4.58 -6.66
CA ALA A 90 14.11 4.04 -6.92
C ALA A 90 14.21 3.01 -8.03
N ASP A 91 13.49 1.90 -7.87
CA ASP A 91 13.35 0.88 -8.89
C ASP A 91 11.89 0.77 -9.34
N THR A 92 11.70 0.41 -10.60
CA THR A 92 10.40 0.14 -11.21
C THR A 92 10.26 -1.35 -11.46
N LEU A 93 9.11 -1.89 -11.08
CA LEU A 93 8.71 -3.27 -11.26
C LEU A 93 7.47 -3.29 -12.17
N GLN A 94 7.54 -4.05 -13.26
CA GLN A 94 6.45 -4.17 -14.22
C GLN A 94 6.23 -5.62 -14.60
N PHE A 95 4.96 -6.03 -14.63
CA PHE A 95 4.59 -7.40 -14.99
C PHE A 95 3.15 -7.51 -15.44
N LEU A 96 2.84 -8.60 -16.13
CA LEU A 96 1.48 -9.00 -16.43
C LEU A 96 0.85 -9.67 -15.21
N ASN A 97 -0.41 -9.35 -14.94
CA ASN A 97 -1.19 -9.84 -13.82
C ASN A 97 -2.50 -10.44 -14.32
N ASN A 98 -2.89 -11.62 -13.84
CA ASN A 98 -4.15 -12.29 -14.17
C ASN A 98 -5.19 -12.20 -13.05
N GLY A 99 -4.92 -11.44 -11.98
CA GLY A 99 -5.80 -11.29 -10.84
C GLY A 99 -7.07 -10.54 -11.23
N ALA A 100 -8.24 -11.08 -10.85
CA ALA A 100 -9.50 -10.37 -11.07
C ALA A 100 -9.47 -9.00 -10.35
N PRO A 101 -9.89 -7.90 -11.00
CA PRO A 101 -10.01 -6.63 -10.30
C PRO A 101 -11.04 -6.74 -9.16
N PRO A 102 -10.88 -5.94 -8.08
CA PRO A 102 -11.88 -5.87 -7.02
C PRO A 102 -13.15 -5.20 -7.56
N LEU A 103 -13.96 -5.99 -8.28
CA LEU A 103 -15.21 -5.56 -8.89
C LEU A 103 -16.39 -5.94 -8.00
N HIS A 104 -17.46 -5.16 -8.10
CA HIS A 104 -18.75 -5.50 -7.52
C HIS A 104 -19.18 -6.92 -7.95
N PRO A 105 -19.80 -7.75 -7.08
CA PRO A 105 -20.09 -9.16 -7.36
C PRO A 105 -20.84 -9.42 -8.67
N SER A 106 -21.71 -8.50 -9.10
CA SER A 106 -22.44 -8.60 -10.36
C SER A 106 -21.56 -8.45 -11.62
N LEU A 107 -20.41 -7.77 -11.50
CA LEU A 107 -19.41 -7.62 -12.57
C LEU A 107 -18.30 -8.66 -12.45
N ALA A 108 -18.04 -9.17 -11.24
CA ALA A 108 -17.07 -10.22 -10.97
C ALA A 108 -17.31 -11.51 -11.79
N VAL A 109 -18.58 -11.83 -12.11
CA VAL A 109 -18.97 -13.00 -12.92
C VAL A 109 -18.41 -12.94 -14.35
N ARG A 110 -18.13 -11.73 -14.88
CA ARG A 110 -17.51 -11.52 -16.20
C ARG A 110 -16.04 -11.10 -16.11
N ALA A 111 -15.47 -11.06 -14.91
CA ALA A 111 -14.15 -10.51 -14.66
C ALA A 111 -12.99 -11.45 -15.02
N ALA A 112 -13.25 -12.76 -15.14
CA ALA A 112 -12.22 -13.72 -15.54
C ALA A 112 -11.66 -13.42 -16.95
N ASP A 113 -12.50 -12.92 -17.86
CA ASP A 113 -12.10 -12.50 -19.21
C ASP A 113 -11.50 -11.07 -19.25
N LEU A 114 -11.64 -10.29 -18.16
CA LEU A 114 -11.09 -8.94 -17.96
C LEU A 114 -9.87 -8.93 -17.01
N GLY A 115 -9.41 -10.11 -16.59
CA GLY A 115 -8.46 -10.28 -15.48
C GLY A 115 -7.03 -9.89 -15.82
N GLN A 116 -6.67 -9.85 -17.10
CA GLN A 116 -5.32 -9.53 -17.54
C GLN A 116 -5.08 -8.02 -17.50
N ALA A 117 -4.05 -7.60 -16.78
CA ALA A 117 -3.62 -6.22 -16.75
C ALA A 117 -2.10 -6.13 -16.59
N THR A 118 -1.48 -5.13 -17.20
CA THR A 118 -0.13 -4.72 -16.83
C THR A 118 -0.20 -4.00 -15.50
N ILE A 119 0.56 -4.47 -14.52
CA ILE A 119 0.77 -3.76 -13.26
C ILE A 119 2.16 -3.13 -13.32
N THR A 120 2.21 -1.85 -12.99
CA THR A 120 3.48 -1.12 -12.84
C THR A 120 3.55 -0.53 -11.45
N TRP A 121 4.56 -0.93 -10.71
CA TRP A 121 4.97 -0.37 -9.44
C TRP A 121 6.17 0.53 -9.67
N SER A 122 6.03 1.83 -9.42
CA SER A 122 7.09 2.81 -9.64
C SER A 122 7.07 3.90 -8.60
N CYS A 123 8.23 4.49 -8.34
CA CYS A 123 8.33 5.67 -7.50
C CYS A 123 8.02 6.93 -8.32
N GLN A 124 7.43 7.92 -7.66
CA GLN A 124 7.24 9.27 -8.15
C GLN A 124 7.62 10.25 -7.03
N ALA A 125 7.94 11.49 -7.37
CA ALA A 125 8.16 12.51 -6.34
C ALA A 125 6.89 12.66 -5.50
N SER A 126 7.03 12.74 -4.17
CA SER A 126 5.86 12.93 -3.33
C SER A 126 5.18 14.27 -3.63
N ALA A 127 3.86 14.32 -3.48
CA ALA A 127 3.06 15.51 -3.79
C ALA A 127 3.40 16.70 -2.89
N ASP A 128 3.95 16.45 -1.70
CA ASP A 128 4.38 17.46 -0.75
C ASP A 128 5.87 17.86 -0.91
N GLY A 129 6.59 17.20 -1.82
CA GLY A 129 8.01 17.41 -2.08
C GLY A 129 8.95 16.75 -1.07
N HIS A 130 8.45 15.94 -0.13
CA HIS A 130 9.25 15.24 0.86
C HIS A 130 9.46 13.78 0.48
N GLY A 131 10.57 13.51 -0.21
CA GLY A 131 10.94 12.16 -0.64
C GLY A 131 10.10 11.68 -1.83
N MET A 132 9.82 10.38 -1.86
CA MET A 132 9.14 9.71 -2.95
C MET A 132 7.87 8.99 -2.48
N ALA A 133 6.89 8.92 -3.36
CA ALA A 133 5.74 8.06 -3.24
C ALA A 133 5.95 6.79 -4.08
N TRP A 134 5.73 5.62 -3.49
CA TRP A 134 5.62 4.38 -4.25
C TRP A 134 4.19 4.22 -4.73
N THR A 135 4.03 4.11 -6.04
CA THR A 135 2.73 4.13 -6.70
C THR A 135 2.50 2.85 -7.47
N ARG A 136 1.23 2.44 -7.53
CA ARG A 136 0.77 1.28 -8.28
C ARG A 136 -0.18 1.74 -9.37
N SER A 137 0.07 1.33 -10.61
CA SER A 137 -0.84 1.55 -11.73
C SER A 137 -1.26 0.22 -12.36
N ARG A 138 -2.50 0.17 -12.86
CA ARG A 138 -3.09 -1.04 -13.46
C ARG A 138 -3.72 -0.74 -14.81
N GLN A 139 -3.10 -1.23 -15.88
CA GLN A 139 -3.59 -1.08 -17.25
C GLN A 139 -4.23 -2.39 -17.75
N ALA A 140 -5.57 -2.45 -17.72
CA ALA A 140 -6.33 -3.65 -18.13
C ALA A 140 -6.52 -3.79 -19.66
N ASN A 141 -6.34 -2.72 -20.43
CA ASN A 141 -6.49 -2.77 -21.89
C ASN A 141 -5.13 -2.85 -22.58
N LEU A 142 -4.69 -4.07 -22.88
CA LEU A 142 -3.42 -4.35 -23.55
C LEU A 142 -3.45 -4.06 -25.06
N LEU A 143 -4.64 -3.83 -25.63
CA LEU A 143 -4.84 -3.47 -27.05
C LEU A 143 -5.04 -1.96 -27.27
N ALA A 144 -4.95 -1.17 -26.20
CA ALA A 144 -5.06 0.28 -26.28
C ALA A 144 -3.85 0.85 -27.05
N VAL A 145 -4.13 1.47 -28.20
CA VAL A 145 -3.16 2.27 -28.96
C VAL A 145 -2.85 3.55 -28.16
N ASP A 146 -1.64 4.10 -28.29
CA ASP A 146 -0.98 5.23 -27.57
C ASP A 146 -1.81 6.50 -27.24
N THR A 147 -3.08 6.58 -27.63
CA THR A 147 -4.00 7.69 -27.31
C THR A 147 -4.88 7.45 -26.09
N ALA A 148 -4.72 6.34 -25.36
CA ALA A 148 -5.43 6.13 -24.10
C ALA A 148 -4.93 7.10 -23.00
N PRO A 149 -5.83 7.68 -22.19
CA PRO A 149 -5.43 8.53 -21.08
C PRO A 149 -4.55 7.74 -20.10
N ALA A 150 -3.53 8.40 -19.55
CA ALA A 150 -2.64 7.80 -18.55
C ALA A 150 -3.49 7.22 -17.40
N VAL A 151 -3.23 5.95 -17.08
CA VAL A 151 -3.92 5.28 -15.97
C VAL A 151 -3.52 5.97 -14.67
N PRO A 152 -4.48 6.43 -13.84
CA PRO A 152 -4.14 7.06 -12.57
C PRO A 152 -3.40 6.05 -11.69
N ALA A 153 -2.22 6.45 -11.22
CA ALA A 153 -1.45 5.66 -10.27
C ALA A 153 -1.97 5.93 -8.85
N GLU A 154 -2.13 4.87 -8.07
CA GLU A 154 -2.55 4.93 -6.67
C GLU A 154 -1.30 4.96 -5.78
N VAL A 155 -1.26 5.91 -4.84
CA VAL A 155 -0.16 6.01 -3.86
C VAL A 155 -0.34 4.90 -2.82
N MET A 156 0.66 4.02 -2.73
CA MET A 156 0.67 2.88 -1.80
C MET A 156 1.46 3.21 -0.54
N LEU A 157 2.66 3.78 -0.74
CA LEU A 157 3.51 4.30 0.33
C LEU A 157 3.98 5.69 -0.05
N ASP A 158 4.20 6.52 0.94
CA ASP A 158 4.60 7.90 0.75
C ASP A 158 5.78 8.24 1.66
N HIS A 159 6.47 9.33 1.34
CA HIS A 159 7.64 9.84 2.08
C HIS A 159 8.80 8.83 2.18
N LEU A 160 9.09 8.12 1.09
CA LEU A 160 10.23 7.21 1.00
C LEU A 160 11.51 7.97 0.61
N ALA A 161 12.61 7.68 1.28
CA ALA A 161 13.95 8.14 0.89
C ALA A 161 14.68 7.13 0.00
N LEU A 162 14.30 5.85 0.08
CA LEU A 162 14.92 4.78 -0.69
C LEU A 162 13.89 3.69 -0.96
N LEU A 163 13.88 3.17 -2.18
CA LEU A 163 13.18 1.94 -2.52
C LEU A 163 13.95 1.21 -3.62
N THR A 164 14.48 0.03 -3.30
CA THR A 164 15.19 -0.82 -4.25
C THR A 164 14.55 -2.19 -4.33
N VAL A 165 14.53 -2.77 -5.52
CA VAL A 165 13.98 -4.09 -5.81
C VAL A 165 15.05 -4.94 -6.45
N GLU A 166 15.36 -6.07 -5.83
CA GLU A 166 16.31 -7.05 -6.36
C GLU A 166 15.60 -8.36 -6.64
N SER A 167 15.98 -9.01 -7.73
CA SER A 167 15.45 -10.30 -8.17
C SER A 167 16.43 -11.43 -7.88
N LEU A 168 15.95 -12.53 -7.31
CA LEU A 168 16.75 -13.73 -7.11
C LEU A 168 16.75 -14.58 -8.39
N VAL A 169 17.92 -14.69 -9.02
CA VAL A 169 18.15 -15.49 -10.22
C VAL A 169 19.15 -16.58 -9.91
N GLY A 170 18.70 -17.84 -9.94
CA GLY A 170 19.50 -18.97 -9.47
C GLY A 170 19.83 -18.83 -7.98
N THR A 171 21.06 -18.42 -7.66
CA THR A 171 21.51 -18.21 -6.27
C THR A 171 21.99 -16.79 -6.00
N ALA A 172 21.85 -15.87 -6.97
CA ALA A 172 22.37 -14.51 -6.87
C ALA A 172 21.23 -13.49 -6.92
N TRP A 173 21.36 -12.43 -6.13
CA TRP A 173 20.50 -11.26 -6.19
C TRP A 173 21.00 -10.31 -7.28
N SER A 174 20.07 -9.84 -8.11
CA SER A 174 20.34 -8.90 -9.19
C SER A 174 19.42 -7.67 -9.08
N PRO A 175 19.94 -6.43 -9.17
CA PRO A 175 19.13 -5.22 -9.13
C PRO A 175 18.32 -4.99 -10.42
N THR A 176 18.60 -5.77 -11.46
CA THR A 176 17.85 -5.73 -12.71
C THR A 176 17.42 -7.12 -13.11
N PHE A 177 16.26 -7.21 -13.75
CA PHE A 177 15.74 -8.45 -14.28
C PHE A 177 14.88 -8.18 -15.50
N ASP A 178 14.98 -9.07 -16.49
CA ASP A 178 14.13 -9.08 -17.67
C ASP A 178 13.88 -10.55 -18.04
N SER A 179 12.63 -10.99 -17.91
CA SER A 179 12.26 -12.38 -18.18
C SER A 179 12.57 -12.79 -19.62
N THR A 180 12.50 -11.87 -20.58
CA THR A 180 12.75 -12.17 -22.00
C THR A 180 14.21 -12.56 -22.25
N GLN A 181 15.12 -12.14 -21.37
CA GLN A 181 16.54 -12.50 -21.41
C GLN A 181 16.85 -13.79 -20.64
N HIS A 182 15.88 -14.30 -19.87
CA HIS A 182 16.02 -15.46 -18.99
C HIS A 182 15.09 -16.61 -19.40
N ALA A 183 15.02 -16.89 -20.71
CA ALA A 183 14.18 -17.96 -21.26
C ALA A 183 12.70 -17.85 -20.84
N ASP A 184 12.21 -16.61 -20.77
CA ASP A 184 10.86 -16.26 -20.34
C ASP A 184 10.53 -16.69 -18.90
N CYS A 185 11.50 -16.97 -18.02
CA CYS A 185 11.21 -17.40 -16.65
C CYS A 185 10.95 -16.23 -15.68
N LEU A 186 10.27 -16.53 -14.57
CA LEU A 186 10.12 -15.61 -13.44
C LEU A 186 11.31 -15.75 -12.49
N PRO A 187 11.69 -14.68 -11.76
CA PRO A 187 12.68 -14.82 -10.69
C PRO A 187 12.12 -15.70 -9.56
N LEU A 188 13.02 -16.25 -8.75
CA LEU A 188 12.63 -17.12 -7.62
C LEU A 188 11.92 -16.33 -6.52
N ALA A 189 12.46 -15.14 -6.22
CA ALA A 189 11.95 -14.22 -5.22
C ALA A 189 12.33 -12.79 -5.56
N LEU A 190 11.62 -11.83 -4.97
CA LEU A 190 12.00 -10.43 -4.95
C LEU A 190 12.40 -10.03 -3.53
N ARG A 191 13.44 -9.21 -3.42
CA ARG A 191 13.83 -8.51 -2.19
C ARG A 191 13.54 -7.04 -2.39
N ILE A 192 12.72 -6.49 -1.52
CA ILE A 192 12.33 -5.09 -1.53
C ILE A 192 12.93 -4.45 -0.29
N THR A 193 13.78 -3.46 -0.51
CA THR A 193 14.44 -2.71 0.56
C THR A 193 14.00 -1.27 0.48
N TYR A 194 13.50 -0.71 1.58
CA TYR A 194 13.00 0.67 1.63
C TYR A 194 13.31 1.35 2.95
N ALA A 195 13.30 2.68 2.94
CA ALA A 195 13.38 3.51 4.13
C ALA A 195 12.52 4.75 3.95
N TYR A 196 11.85 5.17 5.03
CA TYR A 196 11.16 6.45 5.07
C TYR A 196 12.16 7.60 5.20
N ALA A 197 11.82 8.73 4.61
CA ALA A 197 12.52 9.99 4.79
C ALA A 197 12.26 10.53 6.19
N ASP A 198 13.33 10.94 6.89
CA ASP A 198 13.21 11.72 8.12
C ASP A 198 12.92 13.20 7.81
N ALA A 199 12.81 14.02 8.85
CA ALA A 199 12.54 15.45 8.72
C ALA A 199 13.62 16.22 7.92
N ASP A 200 14.83 15.68 7.83
CA ASP A 200 15.95 16.24 7.07
C ASP A 200 16.07 15.61 5.66
N GLY A 201 15.11 14.77 5.25
CA GLY A 201 15.09 14.06 3.97
C GLY A 201 16.09 12.91 3.87
N LYS A 202 16.68 12.47 5.00
CA LYS A 202 17.61 11.35 5.03
C LYS A 202 16.88 10.03 5.23
N PRO A 203 17.43 8.91 4.72
CA PRO A 203 16.85 7.60 4.96
C PRO A 203 16.91 7.24 6.45
N GLY A 204 15.74 6.93 7.01
CA GLY A 204 15.59 6.36 8.35
C GLY A 204 16.02 4.88 8.41
N PRO A 205 15.48 4.11 9.37
CA PRO A 205 15.73 2.67 9.46
C PRO A 205 15.40 1.95 8.14
N LEU A 206 16.27 1.01 7.75
CA LEU A 206 16.05 0.17 6.58
C LEU A 206 15.08 -0.96 6.92
N HIS A 207 14.10 -1.15 6.05
CA HIS A 207 13.16 -2.25 6.06
C HIS A 207 13.45 -3.15 4.87
N GLU A 208 13.40 -4.47 5.08
CA GLU A 208 13.64 -5.48 4.05
C GLU A 208 12.51 -6.50 4.07
N VAL A 209 11.95 -6.79 2.89
CA VAL A 209 10.91 -7.79 2.71
C VAL A 209 11.26 -8.68 1.53
N ILE A 210 11.15 -9.99 1.71
CA ILE A 210 11.35 -10.98 0.65
C ILE A 210 9.99 -11.60 0.30
N ILE A 211 9.67 -11.60 -0.99
CA ILE A 211 8.44 -12.18 -1.53
C ILE A 211 8.83 -13.27 -2.54
N ASP A 212 8.45 -14.51 -2.23
CA ASP A 212 8.64 -15.64 -3.14
C ASP A 212 7.63 -15.58 -4.28
N LEU A 213 8.08 -15.85 -5.51
CA LEU A 213 7.22 -15.91 -6.68
C LEU A 213 6.79 -17.35 -6.99
N PRO A 214 5.58 -17.55 -7.53
CA PRO A 214 5.09 -18.87 -7.88
C PRO A 214 5.96 -19.49 -8.97
N GLN A 215 6.72 -20.51 -8.59
CA GLN A 215 7.45 -21.34 -9.54
C GLN A 215 6.48 -22.37 -10.09
N VAL A 216 6.05 -22.21 -11.34
CA VAL A 216 5.40 -23.32 -12.02
C VAL A 216 6.47 -24.35 -12.28
N GLY A 217 6.28 -25.53 -11.68
CA GLY A 217 7.23 -26.63 -11.72
C GLY A 217 7.83 -26.76 -13.11
N LEU A 218 9.08 -26.32 -13.23
CA LEU A 218 9.92 -26.68 -14.34
C LEU A 218 9.91 -28.19 -14.34
N ASP A 219 9.28 -28.81 -15.34
CA ASP A 219 9.40 -30.23 -15.55
C ASP A 219 10.90 -30.55 -15.53
N PRO A 220 11.40 -31.32 -14.55
CA PRO A 220 12.83 -31.55 -14.40
C PRO A 220 13.43 -32.24 -15.63
N SER A 221 12.60 -32.79 -16.52
CA SER A 221 13.01 -33.33 -17.81
C SER A 221 13.46 -32.27 -18.83
N LYS A 222 13.09 -30.99 -18.68
CA LYS A 222 13.49 -29.89 -19.59
C LYS A 222 14.74 -29.12 -19.15
N ALA A 223 15.14 -29.21 -17.89
CA ALA A 223 16.30 -28.49 -17.35
C ALA A 223 17.66 -29.11 -17.71
N ALA A 224 17.69 -30.28 -18.36
CA ALA A 224 18.92 -31.04 -18.64
C ALA A 224 19.57 -30.74 -20.01
N THR A 225 19.08 -29.78 -20.79
CA THR A 225 19.54 -29.53 -22.17
C THR A 225 19.73 -28.05 -22.55
N SER A 226 20.26 -27.23 -21.64
CA SER A 226 20.82 -25.91 -22.00
C SER A 226 22.07 -25.59 -21.22
#